data_AF-A0A836K2X9-F1
#
_entry.id   AF-A0A836K2X9-F1
#
_cell.length_a   1.000
_cell.length_b   1.000
_cell.length_c   1.000
_cell.angle_alpha   90.00
_cell.angle_beta   90.00
_cell.angle_gamma   90.00
#
_symmetry.space_group_name_H-M   'P 1'
#
loop_
_entity.id
_entity.type
_entity.pdbx_description
1 polymer ?
#
loop_
_entity_poly.entity_id
_entity_poly.type
_entity_poly.pdbx_seq_one_letter_code
_entity_poly.pdbx_strand_id
1 'polypeptide(L)'
;MASARALNHILQRRHLIMHMPNISYCLNIVPSIKHSVCYSTKKSVTKVDSNETNNKVQIGTTEVVKENLKSAGYLGVIIGGIGITAFMFYALFSELFSSKSPYSVYSEARVRCIEHPKVIDILGAPIKAFGDETRRGRRRHITHTYYIKDGVKYMRIRFYVQGTRRQGTVYAEVKENACGNYEYSYLYVTVNHVGVIVIEDNQDTTKTWQDDNFTMDLLPNNR
;
A
#
# COMPACT_ATOMS: atom_id res chain seq x y z
N MET A 1 -48.96 15.97 49.86
CA MET A 1 -48.41 14.68 49.38
C MET A 1 -49.09 14.33 48.08
N ALA A 2 -48.47 14.60 46.94
CA ALA A 2 -48.97 14.16 45.64
C ALA A 2 -47.76 13.77 44.79
N SER A 3 -47.60 12.47 44.59
CA SER A 3 -46.52 11.84 43.85
C SER A 3 -46.99 11.46 42.45
N ALA A 4 -46.15 11.82 41.49
CA ALA A 4 -45.87 11.17 40.21
C ALA A 4 -46.97 10.35 39.52
N ARG A 5 -47.38 10.80 38.32
CA ARG A 5 -47.57 9.92 37.16
C ARG A 5 -47.04 10.60 35.90
N ALA A 6 -45.94 10.06 35.39
CA ALA A 6 -45.36 10.42 34.10
C ALA A 6 -46.31 10.00 32.97
N LEU A 7 -46.60 10.92 32.07
CA LEU A 7 -47.40 10.67 30.87
C LEU A 7 -46.60 11.21 29.69
N ASN A 8 -45.90 10.29 29.02
CA ASN A 8 -45.06 10.58 27.87
C ASN A 8 -45.97 10.79 26.65
N HIS A 9 -46.09 12.04 26.18
CA HIS A 9 -46.95 12.39 25.05
C HIS A 9 -46.10 12.86 23.86
N ILE A 10 -46.36 12.19 22.75
CA ILE A 10 -45.85 12.43 21.40
C ILE A 10 -46.42 13.76 20.85
N LEU A 11 -45.63 14.42 19.97
CA LEU A 11 -45.93 15.56 19.08
C LEU A 11 -45.70 16.98 19.64
N GLN A 12 -44.78 17.76 19.07
CA GLN A 12 -45.07 18.64 17.93
C GLN A 12 -43.86 19.47 17.45
N ARG A 13 -43.94 19.80 16.16
CA ARG A 13 -43.05 20.58 15.30
C ARG A 13 -43.11 22.10 15.58
N ARG A 14 -41.98 22.76 15.27
CA ARG A 14 -41.80 24.05 14.54
C ARG A 14 -41.64 25.40 15.30
N HIS A 15 -40.44 25.99 15.06
CA HIS A 15 -40.03 27.42 14.89
C HIS A 15 -40.12 28.36 16.12
N LEU A 16 -39.18 29.27 16.42
CA LEU A 16 -38.44 30.28 15.63
C LEU A 16 -37.06 30.64 16.27
N ILE A 17 -35.98 30.79 15.50
CA ILE A 17 -35.21 32.03 15.14
C ILE A 17 -34.50 32.77 16.28
N MET A 18 -33.15 32.78 16.25
CA MET A 18 -32.20 33.93 16.31
C MET A 18 -30.83 33.41 15.78
N HIS A 19 -30.33 33.77 14.60
CA HIS A 19 -29.58 34.97 14.15
C HIS A 19 -28.11 35.10 14.66
N MET A 20 -27.18 35.11 13.68
CA MET A 20 -25.75 35.55 13.64
C MET A 20 -24.62 34.61 14.15
N PRO A 21 -23.37 34.74 13.65
CA PRO A 21 -22.92 34.68 12.26
C PRO A 21 -21.72 33.71 12.01
N ASN A 22 -21.44 33.45 10.74
CA ASN A 22 -20.33 32.65 10.22
C ASN A 22 -18.95 33.31 10.43
N ILE A 23 -17.98 32.55 10.95
CA ILE A 23 -16.54 32.80 10.73
C ILE A 23 -15.92 31.50 10.23
N SER A 24 -15.55 31.51 8.95
CA SER A 24 -14.99 30.39 8.19
C SER A 24 -13.54 30.73 7.87
N TYR A 25 -12.58 29.99 8.42
CA TYR A 25 -11.20 30.02 7.94
C TYR A 25 -11.04 28.96 6.85
N CYS A 26 -11.20 29.38 5.59
CA CYS A 26 -10.91 28.58 4.41
C CYS A 26 -9.52 28.95 3.88
N LEU A 27 -8.51 28.10 4.04
CA LEU A 27 -7.28 28.18 3.26
C LEU A 27 -7.43 27.32 2.00
N ASN A 28 -7.92 27.94 0.93
CA ASN A 28 -7.80 27.44 -0.44
C ASN A 28 -6.72 28.26 -1.13
N ILE A 29 -5.62 27.63 -1.54
CA ILE A 29 -4.72 28.18 -2.56
C ILE A 29 -4.78 27.22 -3.74
N VAL A 30 -5.52 27.64 -4.77
CA VAL A 30 -5.43 27.15 -6.14
C VAL A 30 -4.61 28.17 -6.91
N PRO A 31 -3.66 27.74 -7.76
CA PRO A 31 -3.31 28.51 -8.93
C PRO A 31 -3.63 27.72 -10.19
N SER A 32 -4.71 28.14 -10.86
CA SER A 32 -4.91 27.95 -12.29
C SER A 32 -4.29 29.15 -12.98
N ILE A 33 -3.14 28.97 -13.64
CA ILE A 33 -2.60 29.95 -14.59
C ILE A 33 -2.46 29.25 -15.94
N LYS A 34 -3.39 29.55 -16.84
CA LYS A 34 -3.20 29.37 -18.28
C LYS A 34 -2.37 30.56 -18.77
N HIS A 35 -1.19 30.32 -19.33
CA HIS A 35 -0.58 31.22 -20.31
C HIS A 35 0.18 30.39 -21.35
N SER A 36 -0.32 30.46 -22.58
CA SER A 36 0.35 30.06 -23.81
C SER A 36 1.37 31.14 -24.18
N VAL A 37 2.65 30.79 -24.27
CA VAL A 37 3.62 31.58 -25.04
C VAL A 37 4.52 30.64 -25.82
N CYS A 38 4.40 30.76 -27.14
CA CYS A 38 5.21 30.12 -28.16
C CYS A 38 6.56 30.84 -28.23
N TYR A 39 7.66 30.12 -28.08
CA TYR A 39 8.97 30.58 -28.52
C TYR A 39 9.50 29.62 -29.58
N SER A 40 9.31 30.06 -30.82
CA SER A 40 10.06 29.60 -31.98
C SER A 40 11.40 30.35 -31.99
N THR A 41 12.51 29.62 -31.82
CA THR A 41 13.79 30.05 -32.37
C THR A 41 14.47 28.88 -33.05
N LYS A 42 14.92 29.17 -34.26
CA LYS A 42 15.32 28.24 -35.30
C LYS A 42 16.62 27.55 -34.92
N LYS A 43 16.63 26.23 -35.09
CA LYS A 43 17.84 25.43 -35.18
C LYS A 43 18.62 25.88 -36.42
N SER A 44 19.82 26.44 -36.22
CA SER A 44 20.88 26.41 -37.23
C SER A 44 22.05 25.61 -36.67
N VAL A 45 22.35 24.53 -37.37
CA VAL A 45 23.48 23.62 -37.16
C VAL A 45 24.79 24.39 -37.33
N THR A 46 25.74 24.24 -36.40
CA THR A 46 27.16 24.17 -36.73
C THR A 46 27.87 23.17 -35.81
N LYS A 47 28.79 22.44 -36.43
CA LYS A 47 29.47 21.19 -36.08
C LYS A 47 30.46 21.31 -34.90
N VAL A 48 30.78 20.14 -34.33
CA VAL A 48 32.13 19.64 -34.01
C VAL A 48 33.24 20.70 -34.03
N ASP A 49 33.87 20.98 -32.89
CA ASP A 49 35.19 20.40 -32.60
C ASP A 49 35.62 20.70 -31.15
N SER A 50 36.55 19.88 -30.69
CA SER A 50 37.30 20.00 -29.44
C SER A 50 37.93 21.38 -29.24
N ASN A 51 37.76 21.96 -28.05
CA ASN A 51 38.84 22.42 -27.19
C ASN A 51 38.30 23.11 -25.93
N GLU A 52 39.17 23.11 -24.95
CA GLU A 52 39.15 23.71 -23.63
C GLU A 52 38.39 25.04 -23.49
N THR A 53 37.89 25.26 -22.27
CA THR A 53 37.51 26.53 -21.64
C THR A 53 36.02 26.96 -21.68
N ASN A 54 35.44 26.99 -20.48
CA ASN A 54 34.32 27.84 -20.03
C ASN A 54 32.92 27.65 -20.65
N ASN A 55 32.05 26.87 -19.99
CA ASN A 55 30.60 27.03 -20.11
C ASN A 55 29.84 26.75 -18.80
N LYS A 56 29.72 27.86 -18.07
CA LYS A 56 28.79 28.22 -17.01
C LYS A 56 27.32 28.02 -17.40
N VAL A 57 26.81 26.79 -17.28
CA VAL A 57 25.39 26.47 -17.02
C VAL A 57 25.22 25.26 -16.06
N GLN A 58 26.26 24.81 -15.37
CA GLN A 58 26.13 23.76 -14.32
C GLN A 58 27.23 23.86 -13.25
N ILE A 59 27.49 25.06 -12.72
CA ILE A 59 28.68 25.28 -11.87
C ILE A 59 28.39 25.89 -10.49
N GLY A 60 27.16 26.34 -10.20
CA GLY A 60 26.83 26.92 -8.88
C GLY A 60 26.81 25.92 -7.72
N THR A 61 26.77 24.61 -7.99
CA THR A 61 26.87 23.55 -6.96
C THR A 61 28.16 22.76 -7.10
N THR A 62 28.72 22.67 -8.30
CA THR A 62 29.93 21.90 -8.56
C THR A 62 31.20 22.69 -8.25
N GLU A 63 31.20 24.02 -8.43
CA GLU A 63 32.35 24.90 -8.14
C GLU A 63 32.57 25.05 -6.64
N VAL A 64 31.50 25.36 -5.88
CA VAL A 64 31.53 25.36 -4.40
C VAL A 64 31.83 23.98 -3.82
N VAL A 65 31.38 22.89 -4.46
CA VAL A 65 31.78 21.53 -4.04
C VAL A 65 33.28 21.31 -4.31
N LYS A 66 33.83 21.82 -5.41
CA LYS A 66 35.26 21.68 -5.76
C LYS A 66 36.18 22.51 -4.85
N GLU A 67 35.75 23.69 -4.43
CA GLU A 67 36.49 24.51 -3.47
C GLU A 67 36.46 23.93 -2.05
N ASN A 68 35.30 23.44 -1.61
CA ASN A 68 35.14 22.82 -0.29
C ASN A 68 35.76 21.42 -0.18
N LEU A 69 35.93 20.70 -1.31
CA LEU A 69 36.63 19.41 -1.35
C LEU A 69 38.15 19.51 -1.12
N LYS A 70 38.74 20.71 -1.29
CA LYS A 70 40.19 20.90 -1.19
C LYS A 70 40.70 20.83 0.26
N SER A 71 39.80 20.92 1.23
CA SER A 71 40.09 20.76 2.64
C SER A 71 39.82 19.31 3.08
N ALA A 72 40.91 18.58 3.35
CA ALA A 72 40.87 17.17 3.77
C ALA A 72 39.93 16.91 4.97
N GLY A 73 39.78 17.89 5.88
CA GLY A 73 38.87 17.80 7.03
C GLY A 73 37.39 17.73 6.65
N TYR A 74 36.92 18.61 5.75
CA TYR A 74 35.51 18.61 5.33
C TYR A 74 35.16 17.35 4.54
N LEU A 75 36.07 16.86 3.69
CA LEU A 75 35.90 15.58 3.00
C LEU A 75 35.75 14.43 4.00
N GLY A 76 36.57 14.40 5.07
CA GLY A 76 36.47 13.40 6.13
C GLY A 76 35.11 13.40 6.84
N VAL A 77 34.58 14.58 7.16
CA VAL A 77 33.25 14.72 7.77
C VAL A 77 32.14 14.27 6.81
N ILE A 78 32.24 14.62 5.52
CA ILE A 78 31.26 14.20 4.50
C ILE A 78 31.27 12.67 4.34
N ILE A 79 32.45 12.05 4.19
CA ILE A 79 32.58 10.60 4.08
C ILE A 79 32.10 9.91 5.35
N GLY A 80 32.46 10.43 6.53
CA GLY A 80 31.98 9.93 7.81
C GLY A 80 30.46 9.98 7.95
N GLY A 81 29.85 11.11 7.55
CA GLY A 81 28.39 11.27 7.55
C GLY A 81 27.68 10.29 6.63
N ILE A 82 28.20 10.10 5.41
CA ILE A 82 27.67 9.10 4.47
C ILE A 82 27.83 7.68 5.03
N GLY A 83 28.98 7.37 5.62
CA GLY A 83 29.25 6.05 6.21
C GLY A 83 28.30 5.71 7.36
N ILE A 84 28.14 6.62 8.33
CA ILE A 84 27.23 6.43 9.47
C ILE A 84 25.78 6.33 8.98
N THR A 85 25.37 7.20 8.06
CA THR A 85 24.00 7.19 7.51
C THR A 85 23.74 5.90 6.74
N ALA A 86 24.68 5.45 5.90
CA ALA A 86 24.57 4.20 5.15
C ALA A 86 24.53 2.99 6.09
N PHE A 87 25.33 2.97 7.16
CA PHE A 87 25.32 1.89 8.15
C PHE A 87 23.98 1.82 8.90
N MET A 88 23.48 2.94 9.40
CA MET A 88 22.18 2.98 10.09
C MET A 88 21.04 2.60 9.15
N PHE A 89 21.05 3.14 7.93
CA PHE A 89 20.07 2.79 6.91
C PHE A 89 20.15 1.30 6.57
N TYR A 90 21.35 0.74 6.38
CA TYR A 90 21.53 -0.69 6.15
C TYR A 90 20.95 -1.53 7.29
N ALA A 91 21.25 -1.21 8.55
CA ALA A 91 20.75 -1.95 9.70
C ALA A 91 19.22 -1.91 9.81
N LEU A 92 18.61 -0.73 9.59
CA LEU A 92 17.15 -0.59 9.60
C LEU A 92 16.50 -1.34 8.43
N PHE A 93 17.08 -1.26 7.24
CA PHE A 93 16.54 -1.93 6.06
C PHE A 93 16.75 -3.44 6.14
N SER A 94 17.87 -3.92 6.67
CA SER A 94 18.07 -5.33 6.93
C SER A 94 17.08 -5.83 7.98
N GLU A 95 16.78 -5.09 9.04
CA GLU A 95 15.82 -5.59 10.04
C GLU A 95 14.37 -5.54 9.53
N LEU A 96 13.99 -4.46 8.86
CA LEU A 96 12.61 -4.20 8.46
C LEU A 96 12.23 -4.86 7.13
N PHE A 97 13.20 -5.08 6.24
CA PHE A 97 13.01 -5.71 4.93
C PHE A 97 13.70 -7.08 4.80
N SER A 98 14.41 -7.60 5.82
CA SER A 98 14.81 -9.02 5.82
C SER A 98 13.58 -9.87 6.03
N SER A 99 12.96 -10.21 4.91
CA SER A 99 11.91 -11.21 4.71
C SER A 99 10.58 -11.00 5.46
N LYS A 100 10.50 -10.18 6.51
CA LYS A 100 9.35 -10.00 7.43
C LYS A 100 8.34 -8.95 7.02
N SER A 101 8.26 -8.65 5.72
CA SER A 101 7.35 -7.65 5.20
C SER A 101 6.12 -8.28 4.52
N PRO A 102 4.90 -7.80 4.83
CA PRO A 102 3.68 -8.24 4.15
C PRO A 102 3.70 -7.89 2.66
N TYR A 103 4.46 -6.86 2.27
CA TYR A 103 4.56 -6.46 0.86
C TYR A 103 5.42 -7.42 0.04
N SER A 104 6.47 -8.00 0.63
CA SER A 104 7.30 -9.00 -0.05
C SER A 104 6.45 -10.22 -0.42
N VAL A 105 5.73 -10.76 0.56
CA VAL A 105 4.80 -11.89 0.37
C VAL A 105 3.68 -11.54 -0.62
N TYR A 106 3.09 -10.34 -0.52
CA TYR A 106 2.11 -9.89 -1.53
C TYR A 106 2.70 -9.82 -2.95
N SER A 107 3.93 -9.32 -3.07
CA SER A 107 4.56 -9.09 -4.37
C SER A 107 4.88 -10.37 -5.12
N GLU A 108 5.15 -11.44 -4.39
CA GLU A 108 5.40 -12.76 -4.93
C GLU A 108 4.07 -13.52 -5.16
N ALA A 109 3.16 -13.50 -4.17
CA ALA A 109 1.84 -14.11 -4.30
C ALA A 109 1.06 -13.58 -5.50
N ARG A 110 1.10 -12.27 -5.77
CA ARG A 110 0.41 -11.69 -6.94
C ARG A 110 0.97 -12.19 -8.27
N VAL A 111 2.30 -12.40 -8.36
CA VAL A 111 2.95 -12.87 -9.59
C VAL A 111 2.55 -14.32 -9.82
N ARG A 112 2.67 -15.16 -8.78
CA ARG A 112 2.22 -16.57 -8.81
C ARG A 112 0.73 -16.68 -9.20
N CYS A 113 -0.12 -15.80 -8.70
CA CYS A 113 -1.54 -15.76 -9.09
C CYS A 113 -1.75 -15.39 -10.55
N ILE A 114 -1.06 -14.37 -11.06
CA ILE A 114 -1.24 -13.86 -12.42
C ILE A 114 -0.71 -14.86 -13.46
N GLU A 115 0.35 -15.59 -13.13
CA GLU A 115 0.96 -16.60 -14.01
C GLU A 115 0.23 -17.94 -14.01
N HIS A 116 -0.60 -18.22 -12.99
CA HIS A 116 -1.26 -19.51 -12.86
C HIS A 116 -2.35 -19.72 -13.94
N PRO A 117 -2.29 -20.77 -14.78
CA PRO A 117 -3.14 -20.90 -15.96
C PRO A 117 -4.63 -21.01 -15.62
N LYS A 118 -4.99 -21.69 -14.52
CA LYS A 118 -6.40 -21.79 -14.08
C LYS A 118 -6.96 -20.43 -13.65
N VAL A 119 -6.12 -19.58 -13.07
CA VAL A 119 -6.53 -18.23 -12.64
C VAL A 119 -6.75 -17.36 -13.87
N ILE A 120 -5.86 -17.45 -14.87
CA ILE A 120 -6.00 -16.75 -16.15
C ILE A 120 -7.28 -17.14 -16.89
N ASP A 121 -7.58 -18.44 -16.99
CA ASP A 121 -8.76 -18.93 -17.70
C ASP A 121 -10.07 -18.46 -17.05
N ILE A 122 -10.12 -18.47 -15.71
CA ILE A 122 -11.31 -18.12 -14.95
C ILE A 122 -11.54 -16.60 -14.85
N LEU A 123 -10.49 -15.81 -14.57
CA LEU A 123 -10.60 -14.36 -14.41
C LEU A 123 -10.54 -13.61 -15.75
N GLY A 124 -9.78 -14.12 -16.71
CA GLY A 124 -9.49 -13.49 -18.00
C GLY A 124 -8.40 -12.42 -17.91
N ALA A 125 -7.46 -12.45 -18.87
CA ALA A 125 -6.43 -11.41 -18.99
C ALA A 125 -7.00 -10.09 -19.56
N PRO A 126 -6.44 -8.92 -19.21
CA PRO A 126 -5.39 -8.68 -18.21
C PRO A 126 -5.90 -8.76 -16.76
N ILE A 127 -5.06 -9.31 -15.87
CA ILE A 127 -5.36 -9.45 -14.43
C ILE A 127 -4.69 -8.31 -13.65
N LYS A 128 -5.45 -7.67 -12.75
CA LYS A 128 -4.98 -6.64 -11.83
C LYS A 128 -5.13 -7.11 -10.39
N ALA A 129 -4.11 -6.91 -9.57
CA ALA A 129 -4.16 -7.17 -8.13
C ALA A 129 -4.23 -5.84 -7.36
N PHE A 130 -5.08 -5.78 -6.33
CA PHE A 130 -5.24 -4.61 -5.48
C PHE A 130 -5.53 -4.98 -4.03
N GLY A 131 -5.23 -4.07 -3.12
CA GLY A 131 -5.53 -4.22 -1.70
C GLY A 131 -6.99 -3.91 -1.37
N ASP A 132 -7.31 -3.92 -0.09
CA ASP A 132 -8.61 -3.54 0.42
C ASP A 132 -9.02 -2.11 0.02
N GLU A 133 -10.32 -1.95 -0.19
CA GLU A 133 -10.92 -0.68 -0.59
C GLU A 133 -11.31 0.13 0.65
N THR A 134 -10.68 1.29 0.82
CA THR A 134 -11.09 2.26 1.84
C THR A 134 -12.49 2.80 1.56
N ARG A 135 -13.17 3.35 2.57
CA ARG A 135 -14.46 4.06 2.43
C ARG A 135 -14.46 5.16 1.36
N ARG A 136 -13.29 5.70 1.01
CA ARG A 136 -13.11 6.72 -0.04
C ARG A 136 -12.65 6.16 -1.40
N GLY A 137 -12.70 4.83 -1.60
CA GLY A 137 -12.36 4.18 -2.87
C GLY A 137 -10.87 4.02 -3.18
N ARG A 138 -9.96 4.29 -2.23
CA ARG A 138 -8.52 4.03 -2.40
C ARG A 138 -8.22 2.55 -2.12
N ARG A 139 -7.42 1.90 -2.99
CA ARG A 139 -7.11 0.46 -2.94
C ARG A 139 -5.64 0.14 -2.64
N ARG A 140 -5.05 0.85 -1.66
CA ARG A 140 -3.59 0.82 -1.40
C ARG A 140 -3.17 -0.11 -0.25
N HIS A 141 -4.08 -0.45 0.67
CA HIS A 141 -3.71 -1.20 1.87
C HIS A 141 -4.02 -2.68 1.69
N ILE A 142 -3.07 -3.54 2.04
CA ILE A 142 -3.27 -5.00 2.03
C ILE A 142 -3.61 -5.40 3.47
N THR A 143 -4.67 -6.18 3.62
CA THR A 143 -5.04 -6.71 4.93
C THR A 143 -4.11 -7.87 5.27
N HIS A 144 -3.40 -7.71 6.38
CA HIS A 144 -2.43 -8.66 6.88
C HIS A 144 -2.65 -8.87 8.38
N THR A 145 -2.41 -10.09 8.85
CA THR A 145 -2.58 -10.45 10.26
C THR A 145 -1.47 -11.42 10.65
N TYR A 146 -0.80 -11.11 11.76
CA TYR A 146 0.20 -11.98 12.36
C TYR A 146 -0.44 -12.79 13.47
N TYR A 147 -0.08 -14.06 13.56
CA TYR A 147 -0.52 -14.93 14.64
C TYR A 147 0.54 -15.99 14.94
N ILE A 148 0.44 -16.63 16.10
CA ILE A 148 1.38 -17.66 16.55
C ILE A 148 0.60 -18.96 16.71
N LYS A 149 1.07 -20.03 16.08
CA LYS A 149 0.51 -21.38 16.20
C LYS A 149 1.65 -22.35 16.48
N ASP A 150 1.52 -23.13 17.56
CA ASP A 150 2.52 -24.13 17.98
C ASP A 150 3.94 -23.55 18.15
N GLY A 151 4.04 -22.30 18.63
CA GLY A 151 5.32 -21.59 18.80
C GLY A 151 5.94 -21.05 17.50
N VAL A 152 5.31 -21.30 16.35
CA VAL A 152 5.73 -20.79 15.03
C VAL A 152 4.92 -19.53 14.69
N LYS A 153 5.58 -18.51 14.14
CA LYS A 153 4.91 -17.29 13.69
C LYS A 153 4.37 -17.47 12.28
N TYR A 154 3.12 -17.08 12.09
CA TYR A 154 2.42 -17.08 10.82
C TYR A 154 2.03 -15.65 10.44
N MET A 155 1.99 -15.40 9.15
CA MET A 155 1.42 -14.18 8.57
C MET A 155 0.42 -14.57 7.49
N ARG A 156 -0.82 -14.11 7.65
CA ARG A 156 -1.88 -14.24 6.65
C ARG A 156 -2.07 -12.90 5.95
N ILE A 157 -2.15 -12.94 4.63
CA ILE A 157 -2.49 -11.78 3.80
C ILE A 157 -3.73 -12.08 2.96
N ARG A 158 -4.54 -11.04 2.76
CA ARG A 158 -5.69 -11.03 1.87
C ARG A 158 -5.60 -9.87 0.90
N PHE A 159 -5.84 -10.14 -0.37
CA PHE A 159 -5.96 -9.11 -1.40
C PHE A 159 -6.94 -9.55 -2.48
N TYR A 160 -7.26 -8.65 -3.41
CA TYR A 160 -8.21 -8.90 -4.47
C TYR A 160 -7.53 -8.93 -5.82
N VAL A 161 -8.07 -9.75 -6.72
CA VAL A 161 -7.66 -9.84 -8.11
C VAL A 161 -8.88 -9.63 -9.01
N GLN A 162 -8.69 -8.91 -10.09
CA GLN A 162 -9.73 -8.62 -11.06
C GLN A 162 -9.18 -8.86 -12.47
N GLY A 163 -9.87 -9.74 -13.20
CA GLY A 163 -9.65 -9.91 -14.63
C GLY A 163 -10.75 -9.22 -15.43
N THR A 164 -10.81 -9.54 -16.72
CA THR A 164 -11.83 -9.02 -17.64
C THR A 164 -13.21 -9.62 -17.44
N ARG A 165 -13.27 -10.87 -16.99
CA ARG A 165 -14.54 -11.63 -16.84
C ARG A 165 -15.05 -11.60 -15.42
N ARG A 166 -14.16 -11.82 -14.44
CA ARG A 166 -14.52 -12.02 -13.03
C ARG A 166 -13.54 -11.30 -12.10
N GLN A 167 -13.91 -11.30 -10.82
CA GLN A 167 -13.05 -10.86 -9.72
C GLN A 167 -12.99 -11.97 -8.67
N GLY A 168 -11.89 -12.00 -7.92
CA GLY A 168 -11.64 -12.97 -6.87
C GLY A 168 -10.90 -12.37 -5.69
N THR A 169 -10.91 -13.10 -4.59
CA THR A 169 -10.14 -12.79 -3.37
C THR A 169 -9.04 -13.82 -3.24
N VAL A 170 -7.81 -13.37 -3.06
CA VAL A 170 -6.65 -14.22 -2.81
C VAL A 170 -6.36 -14.25 -1.32
N TYR A 171 -6.12 -15.45 -0.82
CA TYR A 171 -5.64 -15.69 0.52
C TYR A 171 -4.29 -16.38 0.42
N ALA A 172 -3.30 -15.79 1.08
CA ALA A 172 -1.97 -16.37 1.18
C ALA A 172 -1.54 -16.39 2.64
N GLU A 173 -0.92 -17.49 3.05
CA GLU A 173 -0.39 -17.65 4.38
C GLU A 173 1.04 -18.15 4.32
N VAL A 174 1.88 -17.53 5.13
CA VAL A 174 3.28 -17.89 5.26
C VAL A 174 3.63 -18.22 6.70
N LYS A 175 4.54 -19.18 6.88
CA LYS A 175 5.11 -19.60 8.17
C LYS A 175 6.58 -19.16 8.25
N GLU A 176 7.03 -18.75 9.43
CA GLU A 176 8.44 -18.45 9.70
C GLU A 176 9.19 -19.76 9.98
N ASN A 177 10.18 -20.08 9.14
CA ASN A 177 11.05 -21.25 9.33
C ASN A 177 12.12 -20.99 10.39
N ALA A 178 12.83 -22.04 10.82
CA ALA A 178 13.92 -21.96 11.79
C ALA A 178 15.04 -20.97 11.38
N CYS A 179 15.23 -20.77 10.07
CA CYS A 179 16.19 -19.81 9.51
C CYS A 179 15.66 -18.36 9.47
N GLY A 180 14.43 -18.09 9.92
CA GLY A 180 13.79 -16.77 9.87
C GLY A 180 13.22 -16.37 8.50
N ASN A 181 13.22 -17.29 7.54
CA ASN A 181 12.62 -17.08 6.22
C ASN A 181 11.13 -17.42 6.23
N TYR A 182 10.34 -16.76 5.38
CA TYR A 182 8.94 -17.12 5.18
C TYR A 182 8.79 -18.15 4.08
N GLU A 183 7.99 -19.16 4.37
CA GLU A 183 7.58 -20.18 3.42
C GLU A 183 6.07 -20.18 3.29
N TYR A 184 5.55 -20.28 2.08
CA TYR A 184 4.10 -20.39 1.86
C TYR A 184 3.60 -21.70 2.45
N SER A 185 2.63 -21.57 3.35
CA SER A 185 1.80 -22.68 3.84
C SER A 185 0.73 -23.00 2.81
N TYR A 186 0.00 -21.96 2.37
CA TYR A 186 -0.97 -22.07 1.29
C TYR A 186 -1.12 -20.76 0.50
N LEU A 187 -1.53 -20.90 -0.75
CA LEU A 187 -1.94 -19.81 -1.63
C LEU A 187 -3.14 -20.26 -2.48
N TYR A 188 -4.28 -19.60 -2.31
CA TYR A 188 -5.48 -19.91 -3.10
C TYR A 188 -6.28 -18.66 -3.46
N VAL A 189 -7.06 -18.78 -4.53
CA VAL A 189 -7.93 -17.74 -5.06
C VAL A 189 -9.38 -18.21 -4.98
N THR A 190 -10.22 -17.44 -4.30
CA THR A 190 -11.66 -17.66 -4.27
C THR A 190 -12.31 -16.75 -5.31
N VAL A 191 -12.98 -17.34 -6.30
CA VAL A 191 -13.69 -16.60 -7.34
C VAL A 191 -15.19 -16.74 -7.11
N ASN A 192 -15.90 -15.62 -7.07
CA ASN A 192 -17.35 -15.59 -6.87
C ASN A 192 -18.04 -16.43 -7.95
N HIS A 193 -18.93 -17.33 -7.52
CA HIS A 193 -19.72 -18.24 -8.38
C HIS A 193 -18.94 -19.30 -9.17
N VAL A 194 -17.66 -19.53 -8.85
CA VAL A 194 -16.85 -20.61 -9.46
C VAL A 194 -16.34 -21.57 -8.41
N GLY A 195 -15.83 -21.02 -7.31
CA GLY A 195 -15.20 -21.79 -6.25
C GLY A 195 -13.77 -21.37 -5.99
N VAL A 196 -13.02 -22.28 -5.37
CA VAL A 196 -11.65 -22.04 -4.90
C VAL A 196 -10.65 -22.69 -5.85
N ILE A 197 -9.60 -21.95 -6.20
CA ILE A 197 -8.48 -22.40 -7.01
C ILE A 197 -7.24 -22.40 -6.12
N VAL A 198 -6.70 -23.57 -5.84
CA VAL A 198 -5.46 -23.71 -5.07
C VAL A 198 -4.27 -23.60 -6.03
N ILE A 199 -3.34 -22.69 -5.73
CA ILE A 199 -2.11 -22.47 -6.50
C ILE A 199 -0.96 -23.22 -5.83
N GLU A 200 -0.87 -23.11 -4.51
CA GLU A 200 0.18 -23.70 -3.72
C GLU A 200 -0.41 -24.28 -2.45
N ASP A 201 -0.16 -25.56 -2.23
CA ASP A 201 -0.62 -26.30 -1.07
C ASP A 201 0.58 -27.06 -0.50
N ASN A 202 1.32 -26.39 0.37
CA ASN A 202 2.49 -26.96 1.05
C ASN A 202 2.07 -27.39 2.46
N GLN A 203 0.93 -28.08 2.54
CA GLN A 203 0.43 -28.64 3.79
C GLN A 203 1.27 -29.86 4.19
N ASP A 204 2.18 -29.65 5.14
CA ASP A 204 2.27 -30.60 6.25
C ASP A 204 0.96 -30.50 7.04
N THR A 205 0.12 -31.53 6.88
CA THR A 205 -1.25 -31.73 7.34
C THR A 205 -1.66 -31.11 8.69
N THR A 206 -2.72 -30.27 8.73
CA THR A 206 -3.98 -30.51 9.49
C THR A 206 -5.01 -29.38 9.34
N LYS A 207 -6.03 -29.64 8.51
CA LYS A 207 -7.43 -29.23 8.64
C LYS A 207 -7.72 -27.79 9.12
N THR A 208 -7.93 -26.86 8.18
CA THR A 208 -8.71 -25.62 8.44
C THR A 208 -9.50 -25.22 7.19
N TRP A 209 -10.34 -26.14 6.72
CA TRP A 209 -11.36 -25.87 5.68
C TRP A 209 -12.78 -26.08 6.23
N GLN A 210 -12.98 -25.94 7.54
CA GLN A 210 -14.26 -26.24 8.19
C GLN A 210 -14.81 -25.12 9.09
N ASP A 211 -14.08 -24.01 9.28
CA ASP A 211 -14.50 -22.96 10.22
C ASP A 211 -15.17 -21.74 9.55
N ASP A 212 -14.98 -21.53 8.24
CA ASP A 212 -15.60 -20.40 7.52
C ASP A 212 -17.05 -20.67 7.04
N ASN A 213 -17.60 -21.86 7.33
CA ASN A 213 -19.03 -22.19 7.11
C ASN A 213 -19.87 -22.17 8.41
N PHE A 214 -19.33 -21.72 9.55
CA PHE A 214 -20.04 -21.72 10.85
C PHE A 214 -20.38 -20.31 11.35
N THR A 215 -21.05 -19.50 10.53
CA THR A 215 -21.75 -18.30 11.02
C THR A 215 -23.01 -18.01 10.21
N MET A 216 -23.89 -19.02 10.07
CA MET A 216 -25.25 -18.87 9.56
C MET A 216 -26.26 -19.62 10.45
N ASP A 217 -26.10 -19.57 11.77
CA ASP A 217 -27.07 -20.13 12.73
C ASP A 217 -27.20 -19.24 13.98
N LEU A 218 -27.54 -17.96 13.81
CA LEU A 218 -28.10 -17.13 14.90
C LEU A 218 -29.12 -16.14 14.34
N LEU A 219 -30.31 -16.62 13.98
CA LEU A 219 -31.54 -15.84 14.11
C LEU A 219 -32.26 -16.30 15.38
N PRO A 220 -32.47 -15.45 16.39
CA PRO A 220 -33.39 -15.80 17.46
C PRO A 220 -34.81 -15.80 16.91
N ASN A 221 -35.37 -17.01 16.83
CA ASN A 221 -36.80 -17.26 16.78
C ASN A 221 -37.44 -16.58 18.00
N ASN A 222 -38.16 -15.48 17.80
CA ASN A 222 -39.01 -14.91 18.83
C ASN A 222 -40.46 -15.02 18.37
N ARG A 223 -41.25 -15.71 19.20
CA ARG A 223 -42.71 -15.81 19.12
C ARG A 223 -43.37 -14.45 19.28
#